data_AF-A0A838T6Q5-F1
#
_entry.id   AF-A0A838T6Q5-F1
#
_cell.length_a   1.000
_cell.length_b   1.000
_cell.length_c   1.000
_cell.angle_alpha   90.00
_cell.angle_beta   90.00
_cell.angle_gamma   90.00
#
_symmetry.space_group_name_H-M   'P 1'
#
loop_
_entity.id
_entity.type
_entity.pdbx_description
1 polymer ?
#
loop_
_entity_poly.entity_id
_entity_poly.type
_entity_poly.pdbx_seq_one_letter_code
_entity_poly.pdbx_strand_id
1 'polypeptide(L)'
;MDEAGAKGCGLVVFGEGLLPGYPFWVELTDGARFNSEIQKEIYAHHVQEAVQIHAGDFKPICETALRNKIAIYLGCIERAADRGNYSLYCGMVYIDQSGTIGSVHQKLVPAEFYSRHIASLQVCALCFGNSADFKLTEKFWSKYLQSKN
;
A
#
# COMPACT_ATOMS: atom_id res chain seq x y z
N MET A 1 -7.08 -3.12 13.11
CA MET A 1 -7.24 -4.60 13.17
C MET A 1 -7.65 -5.06 14.55
N ASP A 2 -6.92 -4.74 15.62
CA ASP A 2 -7.31 -5.14 16.98
C ASP A 2 -8.70 -4.61 17.38
N GLU A 3 -9.05 -3.39 16.97
CA GLU A 3 -10.38 -2.82 17.18
C GLU A 3 -11.49 -3.60 16.46
N ALA A 4 -11.22 -4.09 15.25
CA ALA A 4 -12.13 -4.94 14.50
C ALA A 4 -12.26 -6.33 15.16
N GLY A 5 -11.16 -6.86 15.71
CA GLY A 5 -11.14 -8.10 16.50
C GLY A 5 -12.00 -7.97 17.75
N ALA A 6 -11.87 -6.87 18.49
CA ALA A 6 -12.69 -6.58 19.66
C ALA A 6 -14.19 -6.48 19.34
N LYS A 7 -14.55 -6.08 18.12
CA LYS A 7 -15.94 -6.07 17.64
C LYS A 7 -16.42 -7.41 17.06
N GLY A 8 -15.59 -8.44 17.05
CA GLY A 8 -15.95 -9.75 16.49
C GLY A 8 -16.09 -9.75 14.97
N CYS A 9 -15.43 -8.83 14.26
CA CYS A 9 -15.38 -8.86 12.80
C CYS A 9 -14.62 -10.10 12.33
N GLY A 10 -15.12 -10.80 11.30
CA GLY A 10 -14.45 -11.98 10.74
C GLY A 10 -13.54 -11.69 9.54
N LEU A 11 -13.68 -10.52 8.93
CA LEU A 11 -12.99 -10.07 7.73
C LEU A 11 -12.70 -8.57 7.79
N VAL A 12 -11.49 -8.17 7.42
CA VAL A 12 -11.10 -6.77 7.23
C VAL A 12 -10.52 -6.60 5.83
N VAL A 13 -10.93 -5.55 5.14
CA VAL A 13 -10.48 -5.25 3.77
C VAL A 13 -9.88 -3.86 3.74
N PHE A 14 -8.68 -3.75 3.18
CA PHE A 14 -7.97 -2.50 2.98
C PHE A 14 -7.97 -2.11 1.50
N GLY A 15 -7.88 -0.81 1.23
CA GLY A 15 -7.88 -0.24 -0.12
C GLY A 15 -6.62 -0.57 -0.93
N GLU A 16 -6.62 -0.12 -2.20
CA GLU A 16 -5.49 -0.29 -3.13
C GLU A 16 -4.25 0.48 -2.67
N GLY A 17 -3.08 -0.16 -2.79
CA GLY A 17 -1.79 0.50 -2.54
C GLY A 17 -1.62 1.04 -1.12
N LEU A 18 -2.22 0.42 -0.10
CA LEU A 18 -2.06 0.89 1.28
C LEU A 18 -0.60 0.80 1.75
N LEU A 19 0.10 -0.27 1.36
CA LEU A 19 1.51 -0.50 1.73
C LEU A 19 2.42 -0.44 0.50
N PRO A 20 3.50 0.36 0.49
CA PRO A 20 3.85 1.40 1.47
C PRO A 20 3.01 2.69 1.29
N GLY A 21 2.18 2.74 0.26
CA GLY A 21 1.35 3.88 -0.08
C GLY A 21 1.12 3.94 -1.59
N TYR A 22 0.03 4.57 -2.00
CA TYR A 22 -0.26 4.74 -3.42
C TYR A 22 0.74 5.74 -4.04
N PRO A 23 1.21 5.56 -5.29
CA PRO A 23 2.24 6.41 -5.88
C PRO A 23 1.73 7.78 -6.35
N PHE A 24 1.19 8.59 -5.43
CA PHE A 24 0.58 9.87 -5.73
C PHE A 24 1.59 10.98 -6.09
N TRP A 25 2.89 10.79 -5.82
CA TRP A 25 3.91 11.81 -6.08
C TRP A 25 3.99 12.20 -7.56
N VAL A 26 3.68 11.27 -8.46
CA VAL A 26 3.76 11.48 -9.92
C VAL A 26 2.88 12.64 -10.37
N GLU A 27 1.72 12.83 -9.73
CA GLU A 27 0.82 13.95 -10.01
C GLU A 27 1.37 15.30 -9.49
N LEU A 28 2.14 15.27 -8.39
CA LEU A 28 2.67 16.46 -7.72
C LEU A 28 4.00 16.94 -8.29
N THR A 29 4.69 16.12 -9.09
CA THR A 29 6.09 16.33 -9.49
C THR A 29 6.30 16.31 -10.99
N ASP A 30 5.25 16.63 -11.76
CA ASP A 30 5.28 16.66 -13.23
C ASP A 30 5.78 15.33 -13.81
N GLY A 31 5.05 14.25 -13.52
CA GLY A 31 5.41 12.87 -13.86
C GLY A 31 5.73 12.59 -15.33
N ALA A 32 5.28 13.45 -16.24
CA ALA A 32 5.58 13.36 -17.66
C ALA A 32 6.97 13.92 -18.02
N ARG A 33 7.64 14.62 -17.10
CA ARG A 33 8.94 15.25 -17.34
C ARG A 33 10.02 14.20 -17.57
N PHE A 34 10.56 14.21 -18.78
CA PHE A 34 11.66 13.34 -19.15
C PHE A 34 12.90 13.59 -18.29
N ASN A 35 13.54 12.49 -17.85
CA ASN A 35 14.80 12.50 -17.11
C ASN A 35 14.83 13.33 -15.80
N SER A 36 13.66 13.60 -15.21
CA SER A 36 13.53 14.30 -13.94
C SER A 36 14.29 13.62 -12.79
N GLU A 37 15.18 14.36 -12.11
CA GLU A 37 15.97 13.86 -10.98
C GLU A 37 15.08 13.56 -9.76
N ILE A 38 14.12 14.43 -9.46
CA ILE A 38 13.15 14.24 -8.38
C ILE A 38 12.32 12.96 -8.57
N GLN A 39 11.95 12.61 -9.80
CA GLN A 39 11.24 11.35 -10.08
C GLN A 39 12.12 10.14 -9.77
N LYS A 40 13.40 10.19 -10.13
CA LYS A 40 14.36 9.10 -9.88
C LYS A 40 14.60 8.93 -8.38
N GLU A 41 14.76 10.04 -7.64
CA GLU A 41 14.92 10.02 -6.18
C GLU A 41 13.70 9.39 -5.49
N ILE A 42 12.49 9.90 -5.76
CA ILE A 42 11.28 9.41 -5.10
C ILE A 42 10.99 7.96 -5.49
N TYR A 43 11.18 7.61 -6.77
CA TYR A 43 11.00 6.23 -7.22
C TYR A 43 11.97 5.27 -6.53
N ALA A 44 13.25 5.64 -6.39
CA ALA A 44 14.23 4.82 -5.69
C ALA A 44 13.82 4.58 -4.23
N HIS A 45 13.34 5.61 -3.53
CA HIS A 45 12.79 5.46 -2.19
C HIS A 45 11.55 4.57 -2.17
N HIS A 46 10.62 4.75 -3.10
CA HIS A 46 9.40 3.95 -3.14
C HIS A 46 9.69 2.46 -3.42
N VAL A 47 10.69 2.17 -4.27
CA VAL A 47 11.16 0.80 -4.50
C VAL A 47 11.78 0.18 -3.25
N GLN A 48 12.48 0.97 -2.42
CA GLN A 48 13.06 0.47 -1.18
C GLN A 48 11.99 0.09 -0.14
N GLU A 49 10.92 0.89 -0.04
CA GLU A 49 9.81 0.68 0.89
C GLU A 49 8.75 -0.32 0.38
N ALA A 50 8.80 -0.67 -0.91
CA ALA A 50 7.86 -1.62 -1.50
C ALA A 50 7.99 -3.01 -0.87
N VAL A 51 6.84 -3.61 -0.59
CA VAL A 51 6.77 -4.84 0.22
C VAL A 51 7.23 -6.07 -0.56
N GLN A 52 7.87 -6.99 0.14
CA GLN A 52 8.27 -8.30 -0.35
C GLN A 52 7.51 -9.38 0.42
N ILE A 53 6.44 -9.88 -0.20
CA ILE A 53 5.53 -10.86 0.42
C ILE A 53 6.29 -12.12 0.87
N HIS A 54 7.17 -12.64 0.02
CA HIS A 54 7.95 -13.85 0.30
C HIS A 54 9.17 -13.62 1.19
N ALA A 55 9.57 -12.37 1.44
CA ALA A 55 10.72 -12.04 2.30
C ALA A 55 10.32 -11.86 3.78
N GLY A 56 9.03 -11.92 4.10
CA GLY A 56 8.53 -11.88 5.47
C GLY A 56 8.01 -10.53 5.95
N ASP A 57 7.89 -9.53 5.07
CA ASP A 57 7.35 -8.20 5.42
C ASP A 57 5.92 -8.27 5.97
N PHE A 58 5.17 -9.31 5.58
CA PHE A 58 3.81 -9.55 6.04
C PHE A 58 3.71 -10.26 7.39
N LYS A 59 4.83 -10.71 7.97
CA LYS A 59 4.82 -11.48 9.22
C LYS A 59 4.05 -10.78 10.37
N PRO A 60 4.23 -9.48 10.63
CA PRO A 60 3.47 -8.79 11.69
C PRO A 60 1.96 -8.72 11.40
N ILE A 61 1.58 -8.64 10.13
CA ILE A 61 0.18 -8.61 9.69
C ILE A 61 -0.45 -9.99 9.87
N CYS A 62 0.27 -11.05 9.49
CA CYS A 62 -0.11 -12.44 9.72
C CYS A 62 -0.30 -12.76 11.20
N GLU A 63 0.63 -12.33 12.06
CA GLU A 63 0.53 -12.50 13.52
C GLU A 63 -0.70 -11.78 14.08
N THR A 64 -1.00 -10.57 13.57
CA THR A 64 -2.18 -9.81 13.98
C THR A 64 -3.48 -10.45 13.50
N ALA A 65 -3.50 -11.02 12.30
CA ALA A 65 -4.63 -11.77 11.75
C ALA A 65 -4.96 -12.99 12.63
N LEU A 66 -3.94 -13.78 12.95
CA LEU A 66 -4.05 -14.97 13.82
C LEU A 66 -4.55 -14.59 15.23
N ARG A 67 -3.93 -13.58 15.85
CA ARG A 67 -4.29 -13.14 17.21
C ARG A 67 -5.76 -12.74 17.32
N ASN A 68 -6.27 -12.04 16.30
CA ASN A 68 -7.65 -11.55 16.28
C ASN A 68 -8.64 -12.52 15.62
N LYS A 69 -8.17 -13.64 15.04
CA LYS A 69 -8.95 -14.58 14.23
C LYS A 69 -9.71 -13.89 13.09
N ILE A 70 -9.01 -12.99 12.38
CA ILE A 70 -9.55 -12.17 11.30
C ILE A 70 -8.90 -12.58 9.98
N ALA A 71 -9.72 -12.73 8.93
CA ALA A 71 -9.21 -12.79 7.57
C ALA A 71 -8.98 -11.38 7.02
N ILE A 72 -7.97 -11.20 6.16
CA ILE A 72 -7.55 -9.89 5.66
C ILE A 72 -7.42 -9.92 4.14
N TYR A 73 -7.98 -8.92 3.48
CA TYR A 73 -7.55 -8.50 2.14
C TYR A 73 -6.78 -7.19 2.22
N LEU A 74 -5.57 -7.16 1.68
CA LEU A 74 -4.69 -6.01 1.73
C LEU A 74 -4.14 -5.66 0.36
N GLY A 75 -4.45 -4.45 -0.12
CA GLY A 75 -3.81 -3.87 -1.30
C GLY A 75 -2.41 -3.35 -0.97
N CYS A 76 -1.43 -3.72 -1.79
CA CYS A 76 -0.03 -3.31 -1.61
C CYS A 76 0.68 -3.10 -2.95
N ILE A 77 1.78 -2.36 -2.90
CA ILE A 77 2.76 -2.24 -3.96
C ILE A 77 3.91 -3.18 -3.62
N GLU A 78 3.97 -4.30 -4.31
CA GLU A 78 4.99 -5.31 -4.11
C GLU A 78 6.18 -5.13 -5.03
N ARG A 79 7.35 -5.52 -4.53
CA ARG A 79 8.59 -5.57 -5.29
C ARG A 79 8.97 -7.01 -5.57
N ALA A 80 9.06 -7.36 -6.85
CA ALA A 80 9.45 -8.70 -7.27
C ALA A 80 10.98 -8.88 -7.15
N ALA A 81 11.41 -9.61 -6.12
CA ALA A 81 12.82 -9.90 -5.87
C ALA A 81 13.47 -10.73 -7.01
N ASP A 82 12.68 -11.59 -7.66
CA ASP A 82 13.07 -12.47 -8.76
C ASP A 82 13.16 -11.77 -10.12
N ARG A 83 12.67 -10.53 -10.24
CA ARG A 83 12.61 -9.75 -11.50
C ARG A 83 13.45 -8.48 -11.43
N GLY A 84 14.68 -8.62 -10.94
CA GLY A 84 15.66 -7.55 -10.89
C GLY A 84 15.47 -6.57 -9.73
N ASN A 85 14.46 -6.74 -8.86
CA ASN A 85 14.28 -5.96 -7.63
C ASN A 85 14.08 -4.43 -7.83
N TYR A 86 13.75 -4.00 -9.05
CA TYR A 86 13.42 -2.60 -9.35
C TYR A 86 11.99 -2.44 -9.88
N SER A 87 11.36 -3.51 -10.35
CA SER A 87 9.98 -3.49 -10.83
C SER A 87 8.99 -3.57 -9.68
N LEU A 88 7.95 -2.74 -9.76
CA LEU A 88 6.86 -2.69 -8.79
C LEU A 88 5.56 -3.18 -9.40
N TYR A 89 4.78 -3.89 -8.60
CA TYR A 89 3.50 -4.47 -9.00
C TYR A 89 2.43 -4.07 -8.00
N CYS A 90 1.23 -3.76 -8.50
CA CYS A 90 0.07 -3.60 -7.63
C CYS A 90 -0.52 -4.97 -7.35
N GLY A 91 -0.46 -5.38 -6.08
CA GLY A 91 -0.93 -6.67 -5.61
C GLY A 91 -2.05 -6.52 -4.58
N MET A 92 -2.86 -7.56 -4.47
CA MET A 92 -3.81 -7.75 -3.38
C MET A 92 -3.53 -9.10 -2.72
N VAL A 93 -3.27 -9.07 -1.42
CA VAL A 93 -2.90 -10.23 -0.62
C VAL A 93 -4.07 -10.65 0.25
N TYR A 94 -4.38 -11.95 0.22
CA TYR A 94 -5.33 -12.58 1.13
C TYR A 94 -4.59 -13.31 2.24
N ILE A 95 -4.97 -13.04 3.49
CA ILE A 95 -4.48 -13.72 4.68
C ILE A 95 -5.68 -14.33 5.40
N ASP A 96 -5.62 -15.61 5.72
CA ASP A 96 -6.70 -16.28 6.44
C ASP A 96 -6.65 -16.00 7.95
N GLN A 97 -7.65 -16.51 8.67
CA GLN A 97 -7.77 -16.37 10.13
C GLN A 97 -6.67 -17.13 10.91
N SER A 98 -5.93 -18.02 10.26
CA SER A 98 -4.76 -18.71 10.85
C SER A 98 -3.47 -17.89 10.73
N GLY A 99 -3.53 -16.72 10.08
CA GLY A 99 -2.35 -15.91 9.77
C GLY A 99 -1.55 -16.46 8.60
N THR A 100 -2.14 -17.33 7.77
CA THR A 100 -1.47 -17.88 6.59
C THR A 100 -1.84 -17.06 5.36
N ILE A 101 -0.84 -16.71 4.55
CA ILE A 101 -1.07 -16.05 3.25
C ILE A 101 -1.65 -17.10 2.30
N GLY A 102 -2.87 -16.87 1.83
CA GLY A 102 -3.57 -17.80 0.95
C GLY A 102 -3.36 -17.50 -0.52
N SER A 103 -3.65 -16.27 -0.96
CA SER A 103 -3.50 -15.86 -2.35
C SER A 103 -2.89 -14.48 -2.50
N VAL A 104 -2.20 -14.29 -3.62
CA VAL A 104 -1.65 -13.00 -4.07
C VAL A 104 -2.14 -12.78 -5.49
N HIS A 105 -2.89 -11.70 -5.70
CA HIS A 105 -3.44 -11.34 -7.00
C HIS A 105 -2.79 -10.05 -7.51
N GLN A 106 -2.14 -10.13 -8.66
CA GLN A 106 -1.59 -8.95 -9.34
C GLN A 106 -2.62 -8.35 -10.30
N LYS A 107 -2.64 -7.02 -10.36
CA LYS A 107 -3.42 -6.28 -11.36
C LYS A 107 -2.89 -6.61 -12.76
N LEU A 108 -3.72 -7.20 -13.61
CA LEU A 108 -3.33 -7.64 -14.96
C LEU A 108 -2.93 -6.47 -15.87
N VAL A 109 -3.67 -5.37 -15.79
CA VAL A 109 -3.46 -4.16 -16.59
C VAL A 109 -3.38 -2.98 -15.63
N PRO A 110 -2.22 -2.32 -15.50
CA PRO A 110 -2.15 -1.03 -14.85
C PRO A 110 -3.12 -0.09 -15.55
N ALA A 111 -3.98 0.60 -14.79
CA ALA A 111 -4.96 1.50 -15.40
C ALA A 111 -4.19 2.56 -16.21
N GLU A 112 -4.50 2.68 -17.50
CA GLU A 112 -3.94 3.72 -18.34
C GLU A 112 -4.38 5.08 -17.80
N PHE A 113 -3.40 5.95 -17.57
CA PHE A 113 -3.60 7.38 -17.32
C PHE A 113 -4.16 7.73 -15.91
N TYR A 114 -3.28 8.13 -14.99
CA TYR A 114 -3.59 8.71 -13.68
C TYR A 114 -4.88 9.57 -13.70
N SER A 115 -5.86 9.21 -12.87
CA SER A 115 -6.96 10.07 -12.41
C SER A 115 -7.68 10.94 -13.47
N ARG A 116 -8.49 10.34 -14.35
CA ARG A 116 -9.62 11.08 -14.92
C ARG A 116 -10.91 10.63 -14.23
N HIS A 117 -11.15 11.21 -13.05
CA HIS A 117 -12.47 11.55 -12.44
C HIS A 117 -12.97 10.79 -11.21
N ILE A 118 -12.27 9.79 -10.66
CA ILE A 118 -12.90 8.84 -9.72
C ILE A 118 -11.85 8.36 -8.69
N ALA A 119 -11.81 8.76 -7.41
CA ALA A 119 -12.72 9.54 -6.57
C ALA A 119 -14.20 9.14 -6.66
N SER A 120 -14.48 7.91 -7.04
CA SER A 120 -15.81 7.33 -6.89
C SER A 120 -15.64 5.93 -6.36
N LEU A 121 -16.19 5.72 -5.16
CA LEU A 121 -16.26 4.47 -4.41
C LEU A 121 -15.06 4.21 -3.49
N GLN A 122 -14.91 5.12 -2.55
CA GLN A 122 -15.02 4.75 -1.13
C GLN A 122 -16.10 3.66 -0.94
N VAL A 123 -15.67 2.41 -0.89
CA VAL A 123 -16.41 1.25 -0.34
C VAL A 123 -15.32 0.37 0.27
N CYS A 124 -15.11 0.27 1.59
CA CYS A 124 -16.09 0.20 2.65
C CYS A 124 -15.66 1.09 3.84
N ALA A 125 -16.22 2.30 3.90
CA ALA A 125 -16.29 3.09 5.12
C ALA A 125 -17.48 2.61 5.96
N LEU A 126 -17.44 1.38 6.46
CA LEU A 126 -18.36 0.89 7.49
C LEU A 126 -17.59 -0.02 8.46
N CYS A 127 -16.64 0.57 9.17
CA CYS A 127 -16.31 0.31 10.57
C CYS A 127 -15.05 1.13 10.92
N PHE A 128 -15.23 2.17 11.75
CA PHE A 128 -14.20 2.94 12.48
C PHE A 128 -13.52 4.15 11.81
N GLY A 129 -13.91 5.34 12.28
CA GLY A 129 -13.13 6.13 13.24
C GLY A 129 -11.64 6.41 12.97
N ASN A 130 -11.35 7.68 12.69
CA ASN A 130 -10.08 8.43 12.88
C ASN A 130 -8.88 8.13 11.95
N SER A 131 -8.79 8.90 10.85
CA SER A 131 -7.75 9.89 10.47
C SER A 131 -6.27 9.77 10.91
N ALA A 132 -5.77 8.62 11.38
CA ALA A 132 -4.40 8.51 11.91
C ALA A 132 -3.34 8.11 10.86
N ASP A 133 -3.70 7.40 9.78
CA ASP A 133 -2.73 6.85 8.81
C ASP A 133 -2.20 7.86 7.77
N PHE A 134 -2.82 9.04 7.65
CA PHE A 134 -2.34 10.10 6.74
C PHE A 134 -1.10 10.85 7.26
N LYS A 135 -0.74 10.67 8.54
CA LYS A 135 0.33 11.45 9.18
C LYS A 135 1.75 11.01 8.84
N LEU A 136 1.95 9.78 8.36
CA LEU A 136 3.28 9.27 7.98
C LEU A 136 3.70 9.80 6.60
N THR A 137 2.76 9.86 5.66
CA THR A 137 2.98 10.46 4.34
C THR A 137 3.13 11.98 4.42
N GLU A 138 2.31 12.68 5.19
CA GLU A 138 2.47 14.14 5.38
C GLU A 138 3.80 14.53 6.03
N LYS A 139 4.28 13.76 7.02
CA LYS A 139 5.59 14.03 7.65
C LYS A 139 6.74 13.90 6.66
N PHE A 140 6.68 12.96 5.73
CA PHE A 140 7.68 12.84 4.66
C PHE A 140 7.64 14.05 3.72
N TRP A 141 6.45 14.43 3.23
CA TRP A 141 6.30 15.57 2.32
C TRP A 141 6.66 16.90 2.96
N SER A 142 6.26 17.13 4.21
CA SER A 142 6.64 18.32 4.96
C SER A 142 8.15 18.43 5.16
N LYS A 143 8.85 17.30 5.36
CA LYS A 143 10.30 17.27 5.59
C LYS A 143 11.08 17.36 4.29
N TYR A 144 10.60 16.75 3.21
CA TYR A 144 11.17 16.84 1.85
C TYR A 144 11.04 18.26 1.28
N LEU A 145 9.87 18.90 1.44
CA LEU A 145 9.65 20.28 1.02
C LEU A 145 10.47 21.29 1.84
N GLN A 146 10.72 21.02 3.13
CA GLN A 146 11.57 21.86 3.97
C GLN A 146 13.07 21.70 3.67
N SER A 147 13.53 20.55 3.15
CA SER A 147 14.96 20.34 2.86
C SER A 147 15.42 20.89 1.51
N LYS A 148 14.50 21.43 0.69
CA LYS A 148 14.78 21.98 -0.65
C LYS A 148 14.65 23.52 -0.70
N ASN A 149 14.47 24.20 0.44
CA ASN A 149 14.57 25.66 0.60
C ASN A 149 15.85 26.05 1.35
#